data_AF-A0A423UC28-F1
#
_entry.id   AF-A0A423UC28-F1
#
_cell.length_a   1.000
_cell.length_b   1.000
_cell.length_c   1.000
_cell.angle_alpha   90.00
_cell.angle_beta   90.00
_cell.angle_gamma   90.00
#
_symmetry.space_group_name_H-M   'P 1'
#
loop_
_entity.id
_entity.type
_entity.pdbx_description
1 polymer ?
#
loop_
_entity_poly.entity_id
_entity_poly.type
_entity_poly.pdbx_seq_one_letter_code
_entity_poly.pdbx_strand_id
1 'polypeptide(L)'
;MSTTTNIQQLIEQEEQQLNEKKTLLKAADKSINRLRVNVDDIAATCEKLMRSHGMNQTALLAGLGLDTAESRLVSAGIRKLAKNDTEPVESEQNTVAVQNAEPEQQ
;
A
#
# COMPACT_ATOMS: atom_id res chain seq x y z
N MET A 1 -46.53 -0.15 11.68
CA MET A 1 -45.10 0.21 11.57
C MET A 1 -44.96 1.25 10.48
N SER A 2 -44.32 2.39 10.74
CA SER A 2 -44.24 3.50 9.77
C SER A 2 -43.04 3.29 8.84
N THR A 3 -43.17 3.68 7.57
CA THR A 3 -42.06 3.78 6.60
C THR A 3 -40.87 4.57 7.15
N THR A 4 -41.14 5.57 7.99
CA THR A 4 -40.12 6.36 8.70
C THR A 4 -39.27 5.49 9.63
N THR A 5 -39.86 4.50 10.31
CA THR A 5 -39.16 3.60 11.23
C THR A 5 -38.19 2.67 10.48
N ASN A 6 -38.57 2.20 9.29
CA ASN A 6 -37.72 1.33 8.47
C ASN A 6 -36.52 2.10 7.88
N ILE A 7 -36.74 3.36 7.46
CA ILE A 7 -35.65 4.21 6.94
C ILE A 7 -34.65 4.51 8.05
N GLN A 8 -35.12 4.82 9.27
CA GLN A 8 -34.24 5.08 10.41
C GLN A 8 -33.35 3.87 10.73
N GLN A 9 -33.93 2.66 10.72
CA GLN A 9 -33.17 1.42 10.96
C GLN A 9 -32.13 1.13 9.86
N LEU A 10 -32.43 1.44 8.60
CA LEU A 10 -31.47 1.30 7.50
C LEU A 10 -30.29 2.26 7.65
N ILE A 11 -30.54 3.51 8.05
CA ILE A 11 -29.47 4.50 8.30
C ILE A 11 -28.56 4.01 9.42
N GLU A 12 -29.12 3.55 10.53
CA GLU A 12 -28.34 3.03 11.67
C GLU A 12 -27.48 1.82 11.27
N GLN A 13 -28.01 0.92 10.42
CA GLN A 13 -27.25 -0.22 9.91
C GLN A 13 -26.09 0.21 8.99
N GLU A 14 -26.31 1.14 8.07
CA GLU A 14 -25.26 1.68 7.19
C GLU A 14 -24.18 2.44 7.98
N GLU A 15 -24.57 3.24 8.98
CA GLU A 15 -23.62 3.93 9.86
C GLU A 15 -22.74 2.95 10.64
N GLN A 16 -23.33 1.85 11.14
CA GLN A 16 -22.58 0.80 11.82
C GLN A 16 -21.59 0.12 10.86
N GLN A 17 -22.02 -0.27 9.66
CA GLN A 17 -21.14 -0.88 8.65
C GLN A 17 -19.99 0.07 8.23
N LEU A 18 -20.27 1.36 8.09
CA LEU A 18 -19.25 2.37 7.80
C LEU A 18 -18.22 2.45 8.93
N ASN A 19 -18.66 2.40 10.19
CA ASN A 19 -17.77 2.46 11.33
C ASN A 19 -16.88 1.20 11.45
N GLU A 20 -17.42 0.03 11.15
CA GLU A 20 -16.66 -1.22 11.07
C GLU A 20 -15.58 -1.16 9.98
N LYS A 21 -15.94 -0.70 8.77
CA LYS A 21 -14.97 -0.51 7.67
C LYS A 21 -13.86 0.49 8.04
N LYS A 22 -14.20 1.61 8.69
CA LYS A 22 -13.21 2.59 9.18
C LYS A 22 -12.25 1.98 10.19
N THR A 23 -12.74 1.10 11.07
CA THR A 23 -11.91 0.41 12.06
C THR A 23 -10.94 -0.57 11.39
N LEU A 24 -11.43 -1.34 10.41
CA LEU A 24 -10.59 -2.24 9.61
C LEU A 24 -9.51 -1.49 8.83
N LEU A 25 -9.86 -0.35 8.22
CA LEU A 25 -8.90 0.50 7.51
C LEU A 25 -7.77 0.98 8.43
N LYS A 26 -8.12 1.49 9.63
CA LYS A 26 -7.12 1.90 10.63
C LYS A 26 -6.20 0.75 11.06
N ALA A 27 -6.74 -0.46 11.20
CA ALA A 27 -5.95 -1.65 11.53
C ALA A 27 -5.00 -2.06 10.39
N ALA A 28 -5.48 -1.95 9.15
CA ALA A 28 -4.67 -2.17 7.95
C ALA A 28 -3.53 -1.15 7.85
N ASP A 29 -3.82 0.15 8.04
CA ASP A 29 -2.81 1.22 8.02
C ASP A 29 -1.72 1.01 9.07
N LYS A 30 -2.11 0.62 10.30
CA LYS A 30 -1.15 0.29 11.36
C LYS A 30 -0.27 -0.89 10.97
N SER A 31 -0.83 -1.89 10.31
CA SER A 31 -0.10 -3.08 9.84
C SER A 31 0.86 -2.72 8.70
N ILE A 32 0.42 -1.90 7.74
CA ILE A 32 1.26 -1.37 6.65
C ILE A 32 2.44 -0.57 7.21
N ASN A 33 2.19 0.31 8.18
CA ASN A 33 3.26 1.11 8.78
C ASN A 33 4.30 0.24 9.51
N ARG A 34 3.88 -0.82 10.21
CA ARG A 34 4.81 -1.78 10.81
C ARG A 34 5.64 -2.51 9.76
N LEU A 35 5.00 -2.93 8.66
CA LEU A 35 5.71 -3.59 7.56
C LEU A 35 6.73 -2.65 6.91
N ARG A 36 6.42 -1.36 6.75
CA ARG A 36 7.36 -0.35 6.23
C ARG A 36 8.61 -0.26 7.10
N VAL A 37 8.45 -0.05 8.42
CA VAL A 37 9.58 0.03 9.35
C VAL A 37 10.45 -1.23 9.28
N ASN A 38 9.85 -2.42 9.30
CA ASN A 38 10.60 -3.68 9.21
C ASN A 38 11.35 -3.82 7.87
N VAL A 39 10.74 -3.38 6.76
CA VAL A 39 11.38 -3.41 5.44
C VAL A 39 12.56 -2.44 5.38
N ASP A 40 12.43 -1.25 5.96
CA ASP A 40 13.50 -0.25 6.04
C ASP A 40 14.69 -0.79 6.86
N ASP A 41 14.42 -1.44 8.00
CA ASP A 41 15.44 -2.09 8.84
C ASP A 41 16.18 -3.22 8.10
N ILE A 42 15.43 -4.05 7.35
CA ILE A 42 16.01 -5.11 6.51
C ILE A 42 16.88 -4.51 5.41
N ALA A 43 16.42 -3.45 4.74
CA ALA A 43 17.17 -2.78 3.69
C ALA A 43 18.49 -2.18 4.23
N ALA A 44 18.43 -1.49 5.37
CA ALA A 44 19.61 -0.95 6.05
C ALA A 44 20.61 -2.06 6.44
N THR A 45 20.09 -3.20 6.91
CA THR A 45 20.92 -4.37 7.27
C THR A 45 21.60 -4.96 6.04
N CYS A 46 20.86 -5.15 4.94
CA CYS A 46 21.42 -5.61 3.67
C CYS A 46 22.49 -4.65 3.14
N GLU A 47 22.26 -3.34 3.23
CA GLU A 47 23.24 -2.34 2.80
C GLU A 47 24.52 -2.38 3.63
N LYS A 48 24.41 -2.54 4.96
CA LYS A 48 25.56 -2.70 5.85
C LYS A 48 26.35 -3.97 5.54
N LEU A 49 25.68 -5.07 5.23
CA LEU A 49 26.32 -6.33 4.81
C LEU A 49 27.05 -6.15 3.48
N MET A 50 26.41 -5.55 2.48
CA MET A 50 27.03 -5.24 1.18
C MET A 50 28.29 -4.39 1.35
N ARG A 51 28.22 -3.30 2.14
CA ARG A 51 29.37 -2.42 2.38
C ARG A 51 30.51 -3.11 3.14
N SER A 52 30.19 -3.85 4.22
CA SER A 52 31.21 -4.46 5.09
C SER A 52 31.94 -5.64 4.45
N HIS A 53 31.30 -6.35 3.52
CA HIS A 53 31.86 -7.54 2.87
C HIS A 53 32.26 -7.29 1.41
N GLY A 54 32.12 -6.04 0.92
CA GLY A 54 32.40 -5.69 -0.49
C GLY A 54 31.52 -6.45 -1.48
N MET A 55 30.34 -6.90 -1.04
CA MET A 55 29.43 -7.72 -1.84
C MET A 55 28.44 -6.85 -2.60
N ASN A 56 28.22 -7.16 -3.87
CA ASN A 56 27.13 -6.55 -4.63
C ASN A 56 25.78 -7.23 -4.30
N GLN A 57 24.67 -6.58 -4.66
CA GLN A 57 23.32 -7.07 -4.39
C GLN A 57 23.08 -8.50 -4.87
N THR A 58 23.58 -8.85 -6.06
CA THR A 58 23.46 -10.20 -6.62
C THR A 58 24.15 -11.25 -5.76
N ALA A 59 25.35 -10.96 -5.27
CA ALA A 59 26.10 -11.85 -4.39
C ALA A 59 25.43 -11.99 -3.02
N LEU A 60 24.84 -10.92 -2.48
CA LEU A 60 24.08 -10.98 -1.23
C LEU A 60 22.84 -11.86 -1.38
N LEU A 61 22.05 -11.66 -2.45
CA LEU A 61 20.83 -12.44 -2.72
C LEU A 61 21.14 -13.93 -2.92
N ALA A 62 22.24 -14.25 -3.61
CA ALA A 62 22.71 -15.62 -3.76
C ALA A 62 23.18 -16.24 -2.42
N GLY A 63 23.87 -15.46 -1.58
CA GLY A 63 24.31 -15.89 -0.25
C GLY A 63 23.18 -16.11 0.75
N LEU A 64 22.03 -15.45 0.55
CA LEU A 64 20.81 -15.66 1.34
C LEU A 64 20.02 -16.92 0.92
N GLY A 65 20.44 -17.62 -0.14
CA GLY A 65 19.79 -18.84 -0.60
C GLY A 65 18.37 -18.64 -1.14
N LEU A 66 18.03 -17.41 -1.53
CA LEU A 66 16.71 -17.07 -2.04
C LEU A 66 16.47 -17.72 -3.39
N ASP A 67 15.27 -18.24 -3.61
CA ASP A 67 14.89 -18.72 -4.93
C ASP A 67 14.74 -17.55 -5.93
N THR A 68 14.54 -17.87 -7.21
CA THR A 68 14.47 -16.84 -8.26
C THR A 68 13.23 -15.94 -8.14
N ALA A 69 12.17 -16.37 -7.47
CA ALA A 69 10.98 -15.55 -7.22
C ALA A 69 11.19 -14.61 -6.03
N GLU A 70 11.74 -15.12 -4.94
CA GLU A 70 12.10 -14.38 -3.73
C GLU A 70 13.15 -13.31 -4.02
N SER A 71 14.19 -13.67 -4.78
CA SER A 71 15.25 -12.73 -5.21
C SER A 71 14.69 -11.58 -6.07
N ARG A 72 13.70 -11.85 -6.93
CA ARG A 72 13.00 -10.83 -7.72
C ARG A 72 12.15 -9.90 -6.85
N LEU A 73 11.46 -10.45 -5.85
CA LEU A 73 10.67 -9.70 -4.88
C LEU A 73 11.53 -8.77 -4.04
N VAL A 74 12.64 -9.27 -3.47
CA VAL A 74 13.58 -8.47 -2.68
C VAL A 74 14.24 -7.40 -3.54
N SER A 75 14.66 -7.73 -4.77
CA SER A 75 15.23 -6.74 -5.71
C SER A 75 14.23 -5.66 -6.11
N ALA A 76 12.94 -6.01 -6.26
CA ALA A 76 11.88 -5.04 -6.53
C ALA A 76 11.61 -4.14 -5.30
N GLY A 77 11.66 -4.70 -4.09
CA GLY A 77 11.56 -3.95 -2.83
C GLY A 77 12.68 -2.91 -2.69
N ILE A 78 13.94 -3.33 -2.86
CA ILE A 78 15.11 -2.44 -2.80
C ILE A 78 15.01 -1.32 -3.84
N ARG A 79 14.58 -1.61 -5.07
CA ARG A 79 14.40 -0.58 -6.12
C ARG A 79 13.27 0.41 -5.84
N LYS A 80 12.17 -0.03 -5.21
CA LYS A 80 11.07 0.86 -4.82
C LYS A 80 11.47 1.79 -3.68
N LEU A 81 12.25 1.30 -2.71
CA LEU A 81 12.79 2.12 -1.62
C LEU A 81 13.76 3.16 -2.15
N ALA A 82 14.70 2.77 -3.02
CA ALA A 82 15.65 3.69 -3.63
C ALA A 82 14.99 4.78 -4.50
N LYS A 83 13.78 4.52 -5.05
CA LYS A 83 13.01 5.52 -5.80
C LYS A 83 12.19 6.47 -4.92
N ASN A 84 11.77 6.02 -3.74
CA ASN A 84 11.01 6.86 -2.80
C ASN A 84 11.88 7.92 -2.10
N ASP A 85 13.20 7.80 -2.15
CA ASP A 85 14.14 8.78 -1.60
C ASP A 85 14.46 9.96 -2.54
N THR A 86 13.93 9.99 -3.77
CA THR A 86 14.34 11.01 -4.77
C THR A 86 13.25 11.85 -5.43
N GLU A 87 11.96 11.68 -5.16
CA GLU A 87 10.94 12.61 -5.69
C GLU A 87 9.83 12.87 -4.65
N PRO A 88 9.43 14.14 -4.40
CA PRO A 88 8.17 14.40 -3.74
C PRO A 88 7.08 13.82 -4.64
N VAL A 89 6.14 13.09 -4.05
CA VAL A 89 4.95 12.60 -4.75
C VAL A 89 4.16 13.82 -5.22
N GLU A 90 4.43 14.30 -6.43
CA GLU A 90 3.49 15.16 -7.14
C GLU A 90 2.24 14.32 -7.41
N SER A 91 1.13 14.88 -6.96
CA SER A 91 -0.18 14.25 -7.01
C SER A 91 -0.62 14.18 -8.46
N GLU A 92 -0.44 13.02 -9.11
CA GLU A 92 -1.13 12.78 -10.38
C GLU A 92 -2.63 12.64 -10.08
N GLN A 93 -3.30 13.74 -10.40
CA GLN A 93 -4.73 13.88 -10.59
C GLN A 93 -5.27 12.67 -11.34
N ASN A 94 -5.96 11.78 -10.64
CA ASN A 94 -6.83 10.81 -11.29
C ASN A 94 -8.11 11.56 -11.70
N THR A 95 -8.02 12.34 -12.78
CA THR A 95 -9.18 12.86 -13.51
C THR A 95 -9.88 11.68 -14.17
N VAL A 96 -10.74 11.01 -13.40
CA VAL A 96 -11.85 10.26 -13.99
C VAL A 96 -12.73 11.29 -14.67
N ALA A 97 -12.52 11.46 -15.97
CA ALA A 97 -13.49 12.09 -16.84
C ALA A 97 -14.76 11.25 -16.75
N VAL A 98 -15.72 11.74 -15.96
CA VAL A 98 -17.12 11.34 -16.06
C VAL A 98 -17.53 11.73 -17.47
N GLN A 99 -17.44 10.78 -18.41
CA GLN A 99 -18.18 10.85 -19.65
C GLN A 99 -19.65 10.74 -19.27
N ASN A 100 -20.24 11.90 -19.04
CA ASN A 100 -21.68 12.08 -18.98
C ASN A 100 -22.26 11.47 -20.26
N ALA A 101 -22.99 10.37 -20.10
CA ALA A 101 -24.03 10.03 -21.04
C ALA A 101 -25.12 11.11 -20.88
N GLU A 102 -25.04 12.17 -21.68
CA GLU A 102 -26.22 12.95 -22.05
C GLU A 102 -27.13 12.04 -22.89
N PRO A 103 -28.38 11.77 -22.48
CA PRO A 103 -29.46 11.77 -23.42
C PRO A 103 -29.80 13.22 -23.76
N GLU A 104 -29.83 13.50 -25.05
CA GLU A 104 -30.23 14.73 -25.70
C GLU A 104 -31.50 15.38 -25.10
N GLN A 105 -31.47 16.73 -25.05
CA GLN A 105 -32.59 17.69 -25.16
C GLN A 105 -33.58 17.76 -23.98
N GLN A 106 -33.82 18.94 -23.39
CA GLN A 106 -33.84 20.32 -23.95
C GLN A 106 -32.68 21.23 -23.54
#